data_AF-A0A097EGK4-F1
#
_entry.id   AF-A0A097EGK4-F1
#
_cell.length_a   1.000
_cell.length_b   1.000
_cell.length_c   1.000
_cell.angle_alpha   90.00
_cell.angle_beta   90.00
_cell.angle_gamma   90.00
#
_symmetry.space_group_name_H-M   'P 1'
#
loop_
_entity.id
_entity.type
_entity.pdbx_description
1 polymer ?
#
loop_
_entity_poly.entity_id
_entity_poly.type
_entity_poly.pdbx_seq_one_letter_code
_entity_poly.pdbx_strand_id
1 'polypeptide(L)'
;MQMWKTGVTSTLLMALAGCGGGDGSGGSAAVPVVSAPAPTPAPTGTPSPTPTPAPTPTPTPAPTTWAGAAAALYDVQPDAATCRAGTLKASVKADFLAKLNAIRALHQLPAVTYAEAEDAAEADSSLMMAVNKQLSHTPPTSWTCYTASGAAAAGASNLIGGWGTGLGFDSEDSYLGLWLTEGGSASIGHRRWILNPFLGKTSYGRVALVLPDGSRASAASMRVFNFAGGVTAPTGLPAYVAYPQGDYPARYFTLSSYLSFSVVAGTTGTFGANANVRYDRATITVTGPGGALAVSDVTSDNEGYGLANNVQWRVAGLQAGVTYTVTIAGITGAPRTDYSYSFRVVN
;
A
#
# COMPACT_ATOMS: atom_id res chain seq x y z
N MET A 1 4.68 -35.22 -11.15
CA MET A 1 5.91 -35.69 -11.82
C MET A 1 6.97 -35.96 -10.76
N GLN A 2 7.74 -37.01 -11.00
CA GLN A 2 8.63 -37.72 -10.07
C GLN A 2 9.75 -36.88 -9.47
N MET A 3 10.10 -37.26 -8.24
CA MET A 3 11.31 -36.89 -7.51
C MET A 3 12.59 -37.20 -8.29
N TRP A 4 13.59 -36.31 -8.21
CA TRP A 4 14.99 -36.72 -8.27
C TRP A 4 15.77 -36.06 -7.13
N LYS A 5 16.26 -36.91 -6.22
CA LYS A 5 17.33 -36.59 -5.27
C LYS A 5 18.66 -36.92 -5.93
N THR A 6 19.60 -35.98 -5.90
CA THR A 6 21.04 -36.28 -5.91
C THR A 6 21.74 -35.20 -5.10
N GLY A 7 22.33 -35.58 -3.97
CA GLY A 7 23.41 -34.83 -3.36
C GLY A 7 24.76 -35.32 -3.87
N VAL A 8 25.80 -34.50 -3.75
CA VAL A 8 27.09 -34.80 -3.12
C VAL A 8 27.86 -33.47 -2.98
N THR A 9 28.57 -33.43 -1.87
CA THR A 9 29.35 -32.38 -1.17
C THR A 9 30.65 -31.95 -1.86
N SER A 10 31.10 -30.71 -1.60
CA SER A 10 32.49 -30.48 -1.20
C SER A 10 32.70 -29.13 -0.50
N THR A 11 33.71 -29.13 0.35
CA THR A 11 33.98 -28.34 1.54
C THR A 11 34.82 -27.08 1.26
N LEU A 12 34.64 -26.00 2.03
CA LEU A 12 35.77 -25.14 2.40
C LEU A 12 35.56 -24.50 3.79
N LEU A 13 36.52 -24.78 4.68
CA LEU A 13 36.70 -24.28 6.03
C LEU A 13 36.94 -22.76 6.08
N MET A 14 36.38 -22.10 7.10
CA MET A 14 37.16 -21.18 7.96
C MET A 14 36.61 -21.26 9.39
N ALA A 15 37.49 -21.66 10.30
CA ALA A 15 37.29 -21.67 11.74
C ALA A 15 37.75 -20.34 12.33
N LEU A 16 37.07 -19.83 13.37
CA LEU A 16 37.69 -19.00 14.40
C LEU A 16 37.22 -19.49 15.76
N ALA A 17 38.18 -19.96 16.56
CA ALA A 17 38.02 -20.35 17.94
C ALA A 17 38.25 -19.13 18.86
N GLY A 18 37.56 -19.10 20.00
CA GLY A 18 37.82 -18.21 21.12
C GLY A 18 37.05 -18.69 22.34
N CYS A 19 37.78 -19.18 23.34
CA CYS A 19 37.32 -19.93 24.51
C CYS A 19 37.56 -19.13 25.81
N GLY A 20 36.78 -19.43 26.86
CA GLY A 20 37.04 -19.14 28.29
C GLY A 20 36.25 -17.94 28.84
N GLY A 21 35.43 -17.98 29.91
CA GLY A 21 35.38 -18.84 31.11
C GLY A 21 36.47 -18.42 32.12
N GLY A 22 36.27 -18.09 33.39
CA GLY A 22 35.14 -17.97 34.32
C GLY A 22 35.69 -17.48 35.69
N ASP A 23 34.80 -16.98 36.54
CA ASP A 23 34.75 -16.89 38.03
C ASP A 23 35.98 -16.52 38.89
N GLY A 24 35.77 -15.60 39.86
CA GLY A 24 36.68 -15.43 41.01
C GLY A 24 36.48 -14.18 41.86
N SER A 25 35.95 -14.37 43.07
CA SER A 25 35.68 -13.39 44.15
C SER A 25 36.94 -12.88 44.86
N GLY A 26 36.89 -11.69 45.49
CA GLY A 26 37.72 -11.38 46.66
C GLY A 26 38.24 -9.94 46.83
N GLY A 27 37.51 -9.14 47.63
CA GLY A 27 38.01 -8.34 48.78
C GLY A 27 39.20 -7.36 48.67
N SER A 28 38.87 -6.09 48.95
CA SER A 28 39.64 -5.10 49.75
C SER A 28 40.94 -4.50 49.21
N ALA A 29 40.91 -3.19 48.90
CA ALA A 29 41.62 -2.17 49.68
C ALA A 29 41.34 -0.76 49.10
N ALA A 30 41.05 0.19 49.98
CA ALA A 30 40.87 1.59 49.66
C ALA A 30 42.20 2.24 49.24
N VAL A 31 42.15 3.05 48.17
CA VAL A 31 43.22 3.98 47.78
C VAL A 31 42.60 5.34 47.44
N PRO A 32 43.26 6.46 47.81
CA PRO A 32 42.64 7.77 47.95
C PRO A 32 42.43 8.49 46.62
N VAL A 33 41.36 9.29 46.57
CA VAL A 33 40.94 10.16 45.47
C VAL A 33 41.86 11.37 45.38
N VAL A 34 42.51 11.57 44.23
CA VAL A 34 43.18 12.83 43.86
C VAL A 34 42.27 13.53 42.86
N SER A 35 41.65 14.64 43.28
CA SER A 35 40.76 15.47 42.48
C SER A 35 41.52 16.26 41.40
N ALA A 36 41.13 16.07 40.14
CA ALA A 36 41.64 16.80 38.98
C ALA A 36 41.09 18.25 38.91
N PRO A 37 41.87 19.23 38.42
CA PRO A 37 41.42 20.62 38.32
C PRO A 37 40.38 20.82 37.20
N ALA A 38 39.48 21.78 37.42
CA ALA A 38 38.35 22.10 36.54
C ALA A 38 38.80 22.72 35.19
N PRO A 39 38.17 22.37 34.05
CA PRO A 39 38.51 22.96 32.76
C PRO A 39 37.96 24.39 32.60
N THR A 40 38.77 25.26 31.99
CA THR A 40 38.47 26.65 31.63
C THR A 40 37.35 26.73 30.58
N PRO A 41 36.40 27.70 30.66
CA PRO A 41 35.34 27.85 29.65
C PRO A 41 35.89 28.27 28.29
N ALA A 42 35.44 27.62 27.22
CA ALA A 42 35.72 27.99 25.83
C ALA A 42 34.88 29.21 25.39
N PRO A 43 35.39 30.08 24.50
CA PRO A 43 34.69 31.27 24.05
C PRO A 43 33.44 30.95 23.23
N THR A 44 32.37 31.67 23.51
CA THR A 44 31.06 31.56 22.85
C THR A 44 31.13 32.11 21.42
N GLY A 45 30.82 31.28 20.42
CA GLY A 45 30.83 31.68 19.01
C GLY A 45 29.72 32.69 18.67
N THR A 46 30.06 33.69 17.86
CA THR A 46 29.16 34.72 17.33
C THR A 46 28.05 34.10 16.47
N PRO A 47 26.76 34.51 16.60
CA PRO A 47 25.68 33.93 15.82
C PRO A 47 25.81 34.26 14.33
N SER A 48 25.70 33.21 13.50
CA SER A 48 25.65 33.28 12.04
C SER A 48 24.34 33.94 11.57
N PRO A 49 24.34 34.79 10.52
CA PRO A 49 23.12 35.44 10.04
C PRO A 49 22.09 34.42 9.55
N THR A 50 20.84 34.61 9.98
CA THR A 50 19.70 33.80 9.56
C THR A 50 19.45 33.98 8.06
N PRO A 51 19.36 32.90 7.25
CA PRO A 51 19.10 33.00 5.82
C PRO A 51 17.71 33.59 5.55
N THR A 52 17.66 34.56 4.64
CA THR A 52 16.41 35.17 4.16
C THR A 52 15.53 34.10 3.50
N PRO A 53 14.23 33.99 3.85
CA PRO A 53 13.32 33.03 3.24
C PRO A 53 13.23 33.22 1.73
N ALA A 54 13.31 32.12 0.97
CA ALA A 54 13.07 32.13 -0.47
C ALA A 54 11.63 32.58 -0.78
N PRO A 55 11.38 33.30 -1.88
CA PRO A 55 10.04 33.75 -2.25
C PRO A 55 9.11 32.54 -2.43
N THR A 56 7.94 32.60 -1.80
CA THR A 56 6.88 31.60 -1.98
C THR A 56 6.39 31.64 -3.43
N PRO A 57 6.40 30.52 -4.17
CA PRO A 57 5.93 30.51 -5.55
C PRO A 57 4.43 30.88 -5.59
N THR A 58 4.07 31.73 -6.56
CA THR A 58 2.67 32.10 -6.83
C THR A 58 1.90 30.86 -7.29
N PRO A 59 0.69 30.58 -6.76
CA PRO A 59 -0.07 29.40 -7.15
C PRO A 59 -0.48 29.48 -8.63
N THR A 60 -0.11 28.46 -9.41
CA THR A 60 -0.57 28.28 -10.78
C THR A 60 -2.09 28.06 -10.77
N PRO A 61 -2.88 28.78 -11.59
CA PRO A 61 -4.32 28.58 -11.65
C PRO A 61 -4.68 27.14 -12.06
N ALA A 62 -5.76 26.61 -11.47
CA ALA A 62 -6.24 25.28 -11.79
C ALA A 62 -6.66 25.19 -13.28
N PRO A 63 -6.32 24.10 -13.98
CA PRO A 63 -6.67 23.95 -15.38
C PRO A 63 -8.19 23.86 -15.56
N THR A 64 -8.72 24.58 -16.55
CA THR A 64 -10.17 24.64 -16.85
C THR A 64 -10.64 23.61 -17.86
N THR A 65 -9.71 22.84 -18.47
CA THR A 65 -10.02 21.79 -19.45
C THR A 65 -9.43 20.45 -19.05
N TRP A 66 -10.05 19.36 -19.51
CA TRP A 66 -9.53 18.00 -19.27
C TRP A 66 -8.11 17.84 -19.80
N ALA A 67 -7.82 18.35 -21.02
CA ALA A 67 -6.48 18.27 -21.61
C ALA A 67 -5.46 19.09 -20.81
N GLY A 68 -5.85 20.25 -20.27
CA GLY A 68 -5.00 21.04 -19.37
C GLY A 68 -4.72 20.32 -18.06
N ALA A 69 -5.72 19.66 -17.49
CA ALA A 69 -5.57 18.85 -16.28
C ALA A 69 -4.65 17.64 -16.52
N ALA A 70 -4.82 16.94 -17.63
CA ALA A 70 -3.94 15.84 -18.04
C ALA A 70 -2.50 16.33 -18.26
N ALA A 71 -2.30 17.42 -19.02
CA ALA A 71 -0.98 17.95 -19.28
C ALA A 71 -0.25 18.40 -18.01
N ALA A 72 -0.99 18.89 -17.00
CA ALA A 72 -0.42 19.34 -15.74
C ALA A 72 0.28 18.23 -14.94
N LEU A 73 0.00 16.95 -15.22
CA LEU A 73 0.60 15.80 -14.53
C LEU A 73 2.07 15.56 -14.88
N TYR A 74 2.53 16.04 -16.03
CA TYR A 74 3.78 15.57 -16.65
C TYR A 74 4.87 16.63 -16.74
N ASP A 75 6.11 16.21 -16.53
CA ASP A 75 7.31 16.93 -17.00
C ASP A 75 7.56 16.65 -18.49
N VAL A 76 7.32 15.41 -18.92
CA VAL A 76 7.36 15.00 -20.33
C VAL A 76 6.02 14.41 -20.72
N GLN A 77 5.34 15.01 -21.69
CA GLN A 77 3.99 14.58 -22.09
C GLN A 77 4.00 13.17 -22.71
N PRO A 78 2.97 12.34 -22.41
CA PRO A 78 2.73 11.09 -23.11
C PRO A 78 2.38 11.36 -24.58
N ASP A 79 2.72 10.41 -25.44
CA ASP A 79 2.43 10.45 -26.88
C ASP A 79 2.15 9.03 -27.39
N ALA A 80 0.90 8.79 -27.74
CA ALA A 80 0.43 7.51 -28.23
C ALA A 80 0.94 7.18 -29.64
N ALA A 81 1.27 8.18 -30.47
CA ALA A 81 1.74 7.95 -31.84
C ALA A 81 3.18 7.42 -31.86
N THR A 82 4.00 7.86 -30.90
CA THR A 82 5.41 7.44 -30.77
C THR A 82 5.63 6.44 -29.62
N CYS A 83 4.55 5.96 -29.00
CA CYS A 83 4.58 5.06 -27.85
C CYS A 83 5.45 5.56 -26.69
N ARG A 84 5.39 6.85 -26.39
CA ARG A 84 6.07 7.47 -25.25
C ARG A 84 5.10 7.60 -24.09
N ALA A 85 5.36 6.92 -22.98
CA ALA A 85 4.48 7.00 -21.79
C ALA A 85 4.56 8.35 -21.05
N GLY A 86 5.59 9.14 -21.33
CA GLY A 86 5.84 10.41 -20.65
C GLY A 86 6.52 10.22 -19.29
N THR A 87 6.63 11.31 -18.54
CA THR A 87 7.24 11.32 -17.20
C THR A 87 6.38 12.15 -16.29
N LEU A 88 5.81 11.51 -15.27
CA LEU A 88 5.04 12.21 -14.23
C LEU A 88 5.95 13.13 -13.43
N LYS A 89 5.40 14.28 -13.03
CA LYS A 89 6.06 15.19 -12.10
C LYS A 89 6.34 14.49 -10.77
N ALA A 90 7.46 14.84 -10.15
CA ALA A 90 7.79 14.41 -8.80
C ALA A 90 6.67 14.74 -7.78
N SER A 91 5.99 15.87 -7.95
CA SER A 91 4.87 16.29 -7.08
C SER A 91 3.66 15.36 -7.19
N VAL A 92 3.36 14.80 -8.36
CA VAL A 92 2.25 13.84 -8.53
C VAL A 92 2.56 12.54 -7.81
N LYS A 93 3.79 12.03 -7.97
CA LYS A 93 4.25 10.81 -7.27
C LYS A 93 4.24 10.98 -5.75
N ALA A 94 4.71 12.14 -5.27
CA ALA A 94 4.74 12.46 -3.85
C ALA A 94 3.33 12.60 -3.24
N ASP A 95 2.41 13.26 -3.96
CA ASP A 95 1.01 13.41 -3.54
C ASP A 95 0.28 12.05 -3.50
N PHE A 96 0.46 11.21 -4.52
CA PHE A 96 -0.05 9.83 -4.52
C PHE A 96 0.46 9.03 -3.31
N LEU A 97 1.78 9.05 -3.06
CA LEU A 97 2.39 8.35 -1.92
C LEU A 97 1.84 8.85 -0.58
N ALA A 98 1.69 10.17 -0.43
CA ALA A 98 1.16 10.77 0.79
C ALA A 98 -0.28 10.31 1.05
N LYS A 99 -1.14 10.31 0.03
CA LYS A 99 -2.53 9.84 0.13
C LYS A 99 -2.63 8.35 0.43
N LEU A 100 -1.83 7.52 -0.25
CA LEU A 100 -1.74 6.09 0.05
C LEU A 100 -1.34 5.85 1.51
N ASN A 101 -0.32 6.55 1.99
CA ASN A 101 0.13 6.40 3.38
C ASN A 101 -0.87 6.95 4.39
N ALA A 102 -1.63 8.01 4.05
CA ALA A 102 -2.73 8.49 4.88
C ALA A 102 -3.85 7.45 5.01
N ILE A 103 -4.22 6.78 3.91
CA ILE A 103 -5.16 5.64 3.96
C ILE A 103 -4.61 4.55 4.87
N ARG A 104 -3.37 4.12 4.66
CA ARG A 104 -2.74 3.05 5.45
C ARG A 104 -2.68 3.38 6.94
N ALA A 105 -2.47 4.66 7.29
CA ALA A 105 -2.49 5.11 8.68
C ALA A 105 -3.85 4.95 9.36
N LEU A 106 -4.98 5.09 8.64
CA LEU A 106 -6.33 4.77 9.17
C LEU A 106 -6.42 3.32 9.64
N HIS A 107 -5.56 2.44 9.12
CA HIS A 107 -5.52 1.02 9.43
C HIS A 107 -4.38 0.61 10.35
N GLN A 108 -3.68 1.59 10.95
CA GLN A 108 -2.48 1.36 11.77
C GLN A 108 -1.38 0.61 11.02
N LEU A 109 -1.35 0.70 9.69
CA LEU A 109 -0.34 0.06 8.87
C LEU A 109 0.87 0.97 8.71
N PRO A 110 2.10 0.43 8.71
CA PRO A 110 3.28 1.20 8.40
C PRO A 110 3.19 1.87 7.02
N ALA A 111 3.75 3.07 6.93
CA ALA A 111 3.93 3.77 5.67
C ALA A 111 4.80 2.94 4.71
N VAL A 112 4.48 3.00 3.42
CA VAL A 112 5.32 2.44 2.36
C VAL A 112 6.27 3.51 1.83
N THR A 113 7.40 3.05 1.30
CA THR A 113 8.35 3.90 0.57
C THR A 113 8.06 3.88 -0.94
N TYR A 114 8.51 4.91 -1.63
CA TYR A 114 8.36 4.98 -3.08
C TYR A 114 9.53 4.30 -3.79
N ALA A 115 9.24 3.49 -4.81
CA ALA A 115 10.20 2.71 -5.57
C ALA A 115 10.37 3.31 -6.97
N GLU A 116 11.21 4.35 -7.09
CA GLU A 116 11.44 5.06 -8.36
C GLU A 116 11.98 4.15 -9.48
N ALA A 117 12.67 3.07 -9.12
CA ALA A 117 13.19 2.10 -10.08
C ALA A 117 12.10 1.42 -10.94
N GLU A 118 10.84 1.48 -10.52
CA GLU A 118 9.72 0.86 -11.22
C GLU A 118 8.94 1.84 -12.11
N ASP A 119 9.20 3.15 -12.00
CA ASP A 119 8.37 4.19 -12.61
C ASP A 119 8.23 4.03 -14.13
N ALA A 120 9.32 3.68 -14.82
CA ALA A 120 9.30 3.49 -16.26
C ALA A 120 8.36 2.34 -16.67
N ALA A 121 8.36 1.24 -15.92
CA ALA A 121 7.50 0.09 -16.19
C ALA A 121 6.04 0.39 -15.87
N GLU A 122 5.75 1.13 -14.78
CA GLU A 122 4.38 1.55 -14.46
C GLU A 122 3.83 2.56 -15.48
N ALA A 123 4.68 3.46 -16.00
CA ALA A 123 4.31 4.39 -17.06
C ALA A 123 3.99 3.64 -18.37
N ASP A 124 4.84 2.69 -18.78
CA ASP A 124 4.59 1.82 -19.94
C ASP A 124 3.28 1.04 -19.78
N SER A 125 3.05 0.45 -18.61
CA SER A 125 1.82 -0.26 -18.27
C SER A 125 0.59 0.64 -18.48
N SER A 126 0.64 1.85 -17.92
CA SER A 126 -0.45 2.82 -18.04
C SER A 126 -0.68 3.26 -19.49
N LEU A 127 0.38 3.46 -20.28
CA LEU A 127 0.28 3.78 -21.70
C LEU A 127 -0.43 2.65 -22.45
N MET A 128 0.03 1.41 -22.26
CA MET A 128 -0.56 0.22 -22.88
C MET A 128 -2.07 0.14 -22.62
N MET A 129 -2.51 0.34 -21.37
CA MET A 129 -3.94 0.34 -21.03
C MET A 129 -4.70 1.49 -21.71
N ALA A 130 -4.14 2.70 -21.69
CA ALA A 130 -4.79 3.90 -22.20
C ALA A 130 -4.97 3.85 -23.73
N VAL A 131 -3.94 3.45 -24.49
CA VAL A 131 -3.99 3.43 -25.96
C VAL A 131 -4.85 2.29 -26.51
N ASN A 132 -4.90 1.15 -25.80
CA ASN A 132 -5.74 0.02 -26.18
C ASN A 132 -7.16 0.11 -25.58
N LYS A 133 -7.44 1.11 -24.74
CA LYS A 133 -8.75 1.33 -24.08
C LYS A 133 -9.26 0.08 -23.37
N GLN A 134 -8.35 -0.62 -22.71
CA GLN A 134 -8.62 -1.90 -22.06
C GLN A 134 -7.67 -2.10 -20.87
N LEU A 135 -8.18 -2.68 -19.79
CA LEU A 135 -7.36 -3.13 -18.65
C LEU A 135 -7.05 -4.62 -18.78
N SER A 136 -5.81 -5.01 -18.48
CA SER A 136 -5.39 -6.41 -18.41
C SER A 136 -4.18 -6.58 -17.51
N HIS A 137 -4.20 -7.55 -16.60
CA HIS A 137 -3.00 -7.96 -15.86
C HIS A 137 -2.06 -8.84 -16.69
N THR A 138 -2.52 -9.34 -17.85
CA THR A 138 -1.72 -10.14 -18.79
C THR A 138 -1.92 -9.57 -20.20
N PRO A 139 -1.44 -8.35 -20.46
CA PRO A 139 -1.67 -7.72 -21.75
C PRO A 139 -0.99 -8.55 -22.86
N PRO A 140 -1.68 -8.87 -23.96
CA PRO A 140 -1.11 -9.65 -25.05
C PRO A 140 -0.05 -8.82 -25.79
N THR A 141 0.93 -9.51 -26.37
CA THR A 141 2.02 -8.90 -27.16
C THR A 141 1.54 -8.17 -28.42
N SER A 142 0.29 -8.40 -28.82
CA SER A 142 -0.36 -7.72 -29.96
C SER A 142 -0.88 -6.32 -29.65
N TRP A 143 -0.86 -5.89 -28.39
CA TRP A 143 -1.30 -4.55 -28.01
C TRP A 143 -0.42 -3.45 -28.61
N THR A 144 -1.06 -2.34 -28.96
CA THR A 144 -0.34 -1.12 -29.39
C THR A 144 0.51 -0.63 -28.23
N CYS A 145 1.74 -0.19 -28.52
CA CYS A 145 2.73 0.24 -27.52
C CYS A 145 3.09 -0.82 -26.48
N TYR A 146 2.93 -2.11 -26.80
CA TYR A 146 3.36 -3.19 -25.91
C TYR A 146 4.85 -3.11 -25.59
N THR A 147 5.17 -3.17 -24.30
CA THR A 147 6.53 -3.45 -23.81
C THR A 147 6.47 -4.61 -22.82
N ALA A 148 7.52 -5.43 -22.78
CA ALA A 148 7.59 -6.54 -21.83
C ALA A 148 7.67 -6.05 -20.37
N SER A 149 8.32 -4.91 -20.13
CA SER A 149 8.36 -4.22 -18.83
C SER A 149 6.97 -3.74 -18.40
N GLY A 150 6.24 -3.07 -19.29
CA GLY A 150 4.88 -2.59 -19.01
C GLY A 150 3.90 -3.75 -18.76
N ALA A 151 4.05 -4.86 -19.48
CA ALA A 151 3.27 -6.07 -19.24
C ALA A 151 3.57 -6.70 -17.86
N ALA A 152 4.84 -6.78 -17.48
CA ALA A 152 5.24 -7.28 -16.17
C ALA A 152 4.74 -6.36 -15.03
N ALA A 153 4.81 -5.05 -15.20
CA ALA A 153 4.22 -4.08 -14.28
C ALA A 153 2.70 -4.23 -14.19
N ALA A 154 2.00 -4.38 -15.31
CA ALA A 154 0.55 -4.62 -15.31
C ALA A 154 0.16 -5.86 -14.48
N GLY A 155 0.94 -6.93 -14.58
CA GLY A 155 0.75 -8.15 -13.79
C GLY A 155 1.10 -8.01 -12.31
N ALA A 156 1.80 -6.95 -11.90
CA ALA A 156 2.26 -6.69 -10.53
C ALA A 156 1.56 -5.50 -9.85
N SER A 157 0.53 -4.94 -10.51
CA SER A 157 -0.07 -3.67 -10.14
C SER A 157 -1.58 -3.76 -9.95
N ASN A 158 -2.11 -2.90 -9.10
CA ASN A 158 -3.50 -2.50 -9.19
C ASN A 158 -3.69 -1.65 -10.44
N LEU A 159 -4.71 -1.95 -11.24
CA LEU A 159 -4.96 -1.26 -12.51
C LEU A 159 -6.28 -0.49 -12.45
N ILE A 160 -6.31 0.69 -13.06
CA ILE A 160 -7.54 1.46 -13.25
C ILE A 160 -7.48 2.22 -14.56
N GLY A 161 -8.64 2.47 -15.16
CA GLY A 161 -8.71 3.34 -16.32
C GLY A 161 -10.13 3.63 -16.78
N GLY A 162 -10.25 4.64 -17.63
CA GLY A 162 -11.48 5.05 -18.30
C GLY A 162 -11.17 5.71 -19.64
N TRP A 163 -12.14 5.65 -20.55
CA TRP A 163 -11.99 6.14 -21.93
C TRP A 163 -13.34 6.58 -22.50
N GLY A 164 -13.31 7.60 -23.36
CA GLY A 164 -14.50 8.14 -24.04
C GLY A 164 -14.44 9.65 -24.24
N THR A 165 -15.35 10.20 -25.04
CA THR A 165 -15.41 11.65 -25.32
C THR A 165 -15.87 12.47 -24.11
N GLY A 166 -16.66 11.86 -23.21
CA GLY A 166 -17.17 12.46 -21.98
C GLY A 166 -16.41 12.11 -20.71
N LEU A 167 -15.22 11.50 -20.82
CA LEU A 167 -14.45 11.08 -19.63
C LEU A 167 -14.14 12.29 -18.73
N GLY A 168 -14.51 12.17 -17.45
CA GLY A 168 -14.14 13.11 -16.39
C GLY A 168 -12.63 13.05 -16.08
N PHE A 169 -12.15 13.99 -15.27
CA PHE A 169 -10.77 13.97 -14.80
C PHE A 169 -10.74 13.54 -13.33
N ASP A 170 -10.28 12.31 -13.08
CA ASP A 170 -10.09 11.80 -11.73
C ASP A 170 -8.75 12.26 -11.15
N SER A 171 -8.73 12.52 -9.85
CA SER A 171 -7.49 12.77 -9.12
C SER A 171 -6.85 11.44 -8.67
N GLU A 172 -5.60 11.51 -8.22
CA GLU A 172 -4.90 10.41 -7.56
C GLU A 172 -5.67 9.90 -6.33
N ASP A 173 -6.34 10.81 -5.62
CA ASP A 173 -7.21 10.46 -4.48
C ASP A 173 -8.45 9.68 -4.93
N SER A 174 -9.04 10.09 -6.04
CA SER A 174 -10.21 9.44 -6.66
C SER A 174 -9.86 8.00 -7.06
N TYR A 175 -8.69 7.77 -7.67
CA TYR A 175 -8.23 6.42 -8.01
C TYR A 175 -8.01 5.53 -6.79
N LEU A 176 -7.40 6.05 -5.72
CA LEU A 176 -7.29 5.32 -4.45
C LEU A 176 -8.67 4.97 -3.88
N GLY A 177 -9.62 5.90 -3.92
CA GLY A 177 -11.00 5.64 -3.50
C GLY A 177 -11.72 4.59 -4.36
N LEU A 178 -11.53 4.61 -5.67
CA LEU A 178 -12.11 3.62 -6.59
C LEU A 178 -11.53 2.22 -6.37
N TRP A 179 -10.22 2.09 -6.17
CA TRP A 179 -9.60 0.81 -5.81
C TRP A 179 -10.02 0.30 -4.44
N LEU A 180 -10.27 1.18 -3.47
CA LEU A 180 -10.76 0.75 -2.15
C LEU A 180 -12.23 0.31 -2.21
N THR A 181 -13.08 1.08 -2.91
CA THR A 181 -14.54 0.85 -2.92
C THR A 181 -14.96 -0.23 -3.90
N GLU A 182 -14.19 -0.46 -4.97
CA GLU A 182 -14.38 -1.51 -5.98
C GLU A 182 -15.76 -1.43 -6.67
N GLY A 183 -16.39 -0.24 -6.68
CA GLY A 183 -17.78 -0.07 -7.11
C GLY A 183 -18.78 -0.94 -6.33
N GLY A 184 -18.42 -1.43 -5.14
CA GLY A 184 -19.22 -2.37 -4.36
C GLY A 184 -19.11 -3.83 -4.81
N SER A 185 -18.15 -4.17 -5.68
CA SER A 185 -17.85 -5.53 -6.12
C SER A 185 -17.38 -6.44 -4.97
N ALA A 186 -17.62 -7.75 -5.12
CA ALA A 186 -17.08 -8.77 -4.22
C ALA A 186 -15.58 -9.04 -4.47
N SER A 187 -15.05 -8.71 -5.65
CA SER A 187 -13.63 -8.82 -5.97
C SER A 187 -12.86 -7.65 -5.36
N ILE A 188 -12.50 -7.76 -4.08
CA ILE A 188 -11.82 -6.69 -3.31
C ILE A 188 -10.28 -6.73 -3.41
N GLY A 189 -9.75 -7.22 -4.53
CA GLY A 189 -8.32 -7.45 -4.70
C GLY A 189 -7.49 -6.17 -4.56
N HIS A 190 -7.92 -5.06 -5.17
CA HIS A 190 -7.15 -3.82 -5.13
C HIS A 190 -7.06 -3.26 -3.71
N ARG A 191 -8.20 -3.29 -2.99
CA ARG A 191 -8.25 -2.95 -1.55
C ARG A 191 -7.29 -3.79 -0.73
N ARG A 192 -7.29 -5.11 -0.91
CA ARG A 192 -6.43 -6.01 -0.13
C ARG A 192 -4.94 -5.77 -0.40
N TRP A 193 -4.56 -5.40 -1.63
CA TRP A 193 -3.20 -5.01 -1.95
C TRP A 193 -2.80 -3.68 -1.30
N ILE A 194 -3.65 -2.64 -1.37
CA ILE A 194 -3.42 -1.33 -0.74
C ILE A 194 -3.22 -1.48 0.77
N LEU A 195 -4.03 -2.33 1.40
CA LEU A 195 -4.03 -2.56 2.85
C LEU A 195 -3.16 -3.75 3.28
N ASN A 196 -2.32 -4.28 2.40
CA ASN A 196 -1.41 -5.36 2.75
C ASN A 196 -0.39 -4.87 3.81
N PRO A 197 -0.31 -5.52 5.00
CA PRO A 197 0.70 -5.20 6.01
C PRO A 197 2.14 -5.34 5.50
N PHE A 198 2.36 -6.19 4.50
CA PHE A 198 3.67 -6.50 3.95
C PHE A 198 4.01 -5.75 2.66
N LEU A 199 3.22 -4.75 2.27
CA LEU A 199 3.43 -4.02 1.02
C LEU A 199 4.83 -3.37 0.95
N GLY A 200 5.21 -2.62 1.98
CA GLY A 200 6.54 -2.02 2.21
C GLY A 200 7.02 -0.98 1.17
N LYS A 201 6.67 -1.13 -0.10
CA LYS A 201 7.01 -0.24 -1.22
C LYS A 201 5.81 -0.05 -2.14
N THR A 202 5.81 1.02 -2.94
CA THR A 202 4.94 1.18 -4.10
C THR A 202 5.62 2.00 -5.19
N SER A 203 5.08 1.95 -6.40
CA SER A 203 5.39 2.88 -7.50
C SER A 203 4.09 3.17 -8.26
N TYR A 204 4.03 4.30 -8.95
CA TYR A 204 2.83 4.80 -9.58
C TYR A 204 3.11 5.31 -11.00
N GLY A 205 2.36 4.74 -11.95
CA GLY A 205 2.28 5.20 -13.33
C GLY A 205 0.88 5.72 -13.63
N ARG A 206 0.81 6.75 -14.47
CA ARG A 206 -0.45 7.27 -14.99
C ARG A 206 -0.24 7.85 -16.38
N VAL A 207 -1.10 7.48 -17.30
CA VAL A 207 -1.16 8.05 -18.65
C VAL A 207 -2.57 8.60 -18.87
N ALA A 208 -2.66 9.91 -19.07
CA ALA A 208 -3.87 10.64 -19.43
C ALA A 208 -3.61 11.47 -20.68
N LEU A 209 -4.32 11.18 -21.78
CA LEU A 209 -4.20 11.93 -23.05
C LEU A 209 -5.52 11.98 -23.83
N VAL A 210 -5.57 12.90 -24.79
CA VAL A 210 -6.59 12.89 -25.86
C VAL A 210 -6.01 12.11 -27.04
N LEU A 211 -6.71 11.08 -27.48
CA LEU A 211 -6.32 10.22 -28.59
C LEU A 211 -6.67 10.88 -29.95
N PRO A 212 -6.06 10.41 -31.07
CA PRO A 212 -6.31 10.99 -32.40
C PRO A 212 -7.78 10.97 -32.84
N ASP A 213 -8.59 10.05 -32.31
CA ASP A 213 -10.03 9.96 -32.57
C ASP A 213 -10.86 10.96 -31.73
N GLY A 214 -10.21 11.84 -30.97
CA GLY A 214 -10.84 12.83 -30.09
C GLY A 214 -11.33 12.27 -28.76
N SER A 215 -11.22 10.96 -28.52
CA SER A 215 -11.57 10.38 -27.22
C SER A 215 -10.50 10.69 -26.18
N ARG A 216 -10.91 10.83 -24.92
CA ARG A 216 -10.00 10.92 -23.78
C ARG A 216 -9.73 9.51 -23.29
N ALA A 217 -8.51 9.24 -22.86
CA ALA A 217 -8.14 8.01 -22.18
C ALA A 217 -7.29 8.36 -20.96
N SER A 218 -7.58 7.73 -19.83
CA SER A 218 -6.76 7.81 -18.62
C SER A 218 -6.64 6.42 -18.03
N ALA A 219 -5.42 5.96 -17.77
CA ALA A 219 -5.16 4.72 -17.06
C ALA A 219 -4.01 4.92 -16.08
N ALA A 220 -4.03 4.16 -15.00
CA ALA A 220 -2.99 4.18 -13.98
C ALA A 220 -2.70 2.77 -13.45
N SER A 221 -1.43 2.59 -13.08
CA SER A 221 -0.89 1.36 -12.50
C SER A 221 -0.22 1.70 -11.17
N MET A 222 -0.63 1.02 -10.10
CA MET A 222 0.02 1.11 -8.78
C MET A 222 0.68 -0.23 -8.47
N ARG A 223 2.01 -0.25 -8.39
CA ARG A 223 2.73 -1.48 -8.08
C ARG A 223 2.50 -1.93 -6.66
N VAL A 224 2.19 -3.22 -6.51
CA VAL A 224 1.81 -3.85 -5.24
C VAL A 224 2.63 -5.09 -4.88
N PHE A 225 3.38 -5.67 -5.82
CA PHE A 225 4.35 -6.74 -5.54
C PHE A 225 5.46 -6.82 -6.60
N ASN A 226 6.32 -7.83 -6.49
CA ASN A 226 7.45 -8.09 -7.40
C ASN A 226 8.43 -6.92 -7.58
N PHE A 227 8.70 -6.15 -6.52
CA PHE A 227 9.66 -5.05 -6.56
C PHE A 227 11.10 -5.51 -6.78
N ALA A 228 11.86 -4.75 -7.57
CA ALA A 228 13.30 -4.89 -7.69
C ALA A 228 13.96 -4.78 -6.30
N GLY A 229 14.86 -5.72 -6.01
CA GLY A 229 15.50 -5.84 -4.69
C GLY A 229 14.57 -6.32 -3.57
N GLY A 230 13.33 -6.69 -3.87
CA GLY A 230 12.37 -7.21 -2.91
C GLY A 230 11.88 -6.17 -1.90
N VAL A 231 11.16 -6.66 -0.89
CA VAL A 231 10.60 -5.88 0.22
C VAL A 231 11.03 -6.52 1.53
N THR A 232 11.53 -5.71 2.46
CA THR A 232 11.76 -6.13 3.84
C THR A 232 10.43 -6.06 4.61
N ALA A 233 10.12 -7.11 5.36
CA ALA A 233 8.90 -7.15 6.18
C ALA A 233 8.85 -5.94 7.12
N PRO A 234 7.77 -5.12 7.08
CA PRO A 234 7.64 -3.98 7.97
C PRO A 234 7.49 -4.42 9.43
N THR A 235 7.96 -3.59 10.36
CA THR A 235 7.78 -3.80 11.81
C THR A 235 6.53 -3.07 12.31
N GLY A 236 6.09 -3.37 13.55
CA GLY A 236 4.96 -2.68 14.16
C GLY A 236 3.61 -2.97 13.50
N LEU A 237 3.43 -4.18 12.94
CA LEU A 237 2.19 -4.57 12.29
C LEU A 237 1.02 -4.67 13.30
N PRO A 238 -0.20 -4.23 12.93
CA PRO A 238 -1.37 -4.43 13.77
C PRO A 238 -1.74 -5.92 13.83
N ALA A 239 -2.52 -6.32 14.84
CA ALA A 239 -2.95 -7.72 14.98
C ALA A 239 -3.95 -8.16 13.91
N TYR A 240 -4.58 -7.22 13.22
CA TYR A 240 -5.55 -7.43 12.16
C TYR A 240 -5.61 -6.21 11.24
N VAL A 241 -6.21 -6.37 10.07
CA VAL A 241 -6.59 -5.30 9.16
C VAL A 241 -8.09 -5.38 8.94
N ALA A 242 -8.80 -4.32 9.28
CA ALA A 242 -10.25 -4.22 9.12
C ALA A 242 -10.59 -3.04 8.22
N TYR A 243 -11.51 -3.23 7.28
CA TYR A 243 -11.98 -2.15 6.41
C TYR A 243 -13.51 -2.13 6.40
N PRO A 244 -14.14 -0.97 6.69
CA PRO A 244 -13.55 0.22 7.30
C PRO A 244 -13.18 -0.01 8.78
N GLN A 245 -12.38 0.87 9.38
CA GLN A 245 -12.11 0.88 10.83
C GLN A 245 -11.93 2.31 11.36
N GLY A 246 -12.25 2.53 12.63
CA GLY A 246 -12.18 3.86 13.26
C GLY A 246 -13.08 4.89 12.54
N ASP A 247 -12.71 6.15 12.62
CA ASP A 247 -13.32 7.18 11.77
C ASP A 247 -12.81 7.03 10.34
N TYR A 248 -13.69 6.62 9.44
CA TYR A 248 -13.35 6.26 8.08
C TYR A 248 -13.95 7.24 7.07
N PRO A 249 -13.15 7.89 6.22
CA PRO A 249 -13.66 8.86 5.26
C PRO A 249 -14.63 8.24 4.25
N ALA A 250 -15.78 8.88 4.05
CA ALA A 250 -16.81 8.46 3.09
C ALA A 250 -16.28 8.40 1.64
N ARG A 251 -15.26 9.21 1.32
CA ARG A 251 -14.56 9.16 0.02
C ARG A 251 -13.87 7.82 -0.26
N TYR A 252 -13.60 7.02 0.78
CA TYR A 252 -12.92 5.73 0.67
C TYR A 252 -13.79 4.55 1.06
N PHE A 253 -15.06 4.75 1.43
CA PHE A 253 -15.99 3.67 1.76
C PHE A 253 -17.44 4.11 1.51
N THR A 254 -18.17 3.34 0.70
CA THR A 254 -19.62 3.55 0.53
C THR A 254 -20.38 2.66 1.49
N LEU A 255 -21.54 3.11 1.99
CA LEU A 255 -22.34 2.38 2.99
C LEU A 255 -22.86 1.02 2.49
N SER A 256 -22.81 0.78 1.17
CA SER A 256 -23.14 -0.50 0.54
C SER A 256 -21.92 -1.37 0.23
N SER A 257 -20.68 -0.88 0.37
CA SER A 257 -19.47 -1.66 0.08
C SER A 257 -19.34 -2.85 1.03
N TYR A 258 -18.67 -3.93 0.58
CA TYR A 258 -18.26 -4.99 1.50
C TYR A 258 -17.36 -4.43 2.60
N LEU A 259 -17.59 -4.89 3.82
CA LEU A 259 -16.60 -4.85 4.88
C LEU A 259 -15.64 -6.03 4.67
N SER A 260 -14.40 -5.89 5.12
CA SER A 260 -13.40 -6.97 5.05
C SER A 260 -12.52 -6.99 6.28
N PHE A 261 -12.08 -8.18 6.66
CA PHE A 261 -11.24 -8.42 7.82
C PHE A 261 -10.19 -9.50 7.53
N SER A 262 -8.96 -9.25 7.97
CA SER A 262 -7.85 -10.19 7.89
C SER A 262 -7.06 -10.17 9.19
N VAL A 263 -6.64 -11.35 9.67
CA VAL A 263 -5.77 -11.49 10.84
C VAL A 263 -4.30 -11.46 10.41
N VAL A 264 -3.49 -10.68 11.12
CA VAL A 264 -2.02 -10.77 11.04
C VAL A 264 -1.55 -11.77 12.09
N ALA A 265 -1.51 -13.04 11.70
CA ALA A 265 -1.13 -14.16 12.55
C ALA A 265 0.40 -14.34 12.66
N GLY A 266 1.15 -13.87 11.66
CA GLY A 266 2.61 -13.86 11.66
C GLY A 266 3.15 -12.58 11.04
N THR A 267 4.39 -12.22 11.39
CA THR A 267 5.02 -10.94 11.03
C THR A 267 6.11 -11.06 9.96
N THR A 268 6.32 -12.25 9.40
CA THR A 268 7.42 -12.53 8.48
C THR A 268 7.06 -12.38 7.00
N GLY A 269 5.77 -12.34 6.65
CA GLY A 269 5.31 -12.15 5.28
C GLY A 269 3.83 -12.47 5.07
N THR A 270 3.34 -12.26 3.85
CA THR A 270 1.93 -12.48 3.46
C THR A 270 1.41 -13.88 3.79
N PHE A 271 2.24 -14.92 3.61
CA PHE A 271 1.87 -16.33 3.77
C PHE A 271 2.36 -16.89 5.12
N GLY A 272 2.59 -18.21 5.20
CA GLY A 272 3.01 -18.88 6.44
C GLY A 272 1.86 -18.95 7.44
N ALA A 273 2.07 -18.50 8.68
CA ALA A 273 1.02 -18.48 9.70
C ALA A 273 -0.25 -17.73 9.24
N ASN A 274 -0.07 -16.67 8.45
CA ASN A 274 -1.18 -15.90 7.88
C ASN A 274 -2.07 -16.72 6.95
N ALA A 275 -1.52 -17.73 6.26
CA ALA A 275 -2.26 -18.62 5.37
C ALA A 275 -2.97 -19.78 6.11
N ASN A 276 -2.77 -19.91 7.43
CA ASN A 276 -3.41 -20.93 8.26
C ASN A 276 -4.69 -20.44 8.93
N VAL A 277 -4.97 -19.13 8.90
CA VAL A 277 -6.18 -18.54 9.48
C VAL A 277 -7.40 -19.00 8.70
N ARG A 278 -8.45 -19.44 9.42
CA ARG A 278 -9.72 -19.91 8.85
C ARG A 278 -10.91 -19.22 9.51
N TYR A 279 -11.92 -18.95 8.69
CA TYR A 279 -13.17 -18.30 9.07
C TYR A 279 -14.40 -19.22 8.90
N ASP A 280 -14.20 -20.50 8.63
CA ASP A 280 -15.25 -21.50 8.36
C ASP A 280 -16.21 -21.70 9.56
N ARG A 281 -15.73 -21.46 10.77
CA ARG A 281 -16.53 -21.48 12.01
C ARG A 281 -16.82 -20.09 12.57
N ALA A 282 -16.42 -19.05 11.85
CA ALA A 282 -16.50 -17.69 12.36
C ALA A 282 -17.94 -17.18 12.32
N THR A 283 -18.35 -16.48 13.38
CA THR A 283 -19.61 -15.73 13.44
C THR A 283 -19.28 -14.24 13.42
N ILE A 284 -19.96 -13.50 12.54
CA ILE A 284 -19.79 -12.05 12.40
C ILE A 284 -21.03 -11.35 12.92
N THR A 285 -20.85 -10.47 13.90
CA THR A 285 -21.91 -9.64 14.47
C THR A 285 -21.55 -8.17 14.26
N VAL A 286 -22.52 -7.39 13.77
CA VAL A 286 -22.38 -5.93 13.64
C VAL A 286 -23.49 -5.27 14.43
N THR A 287 -23.12 -4.40 15.38
CA THR A 287 -24.06 -3.77 16.30
C THR A 287 -23.91 -2.24 16.22
N GLY A 288 -25.03 -1.55 16.02
CA GLY A 288 -25.12 -0.10 16.13
C GLY A 288 -25.94 0.33 17.35
N PRO A 289 -26.24 1.63 17.49
CA PRO A 289 -27.03 2.15 18.62
C PRO A 289 -28.44 1.52 18.74
N GLY A 290 -29.03 1.11 17.62
CA GLY A 290 -30.34 0.47 17.56
C GLY A 290 -30.33 -1.06 17.73
N GLY A 291 -29.17 -1.67 18.03
CA GLY A 291 -29.01 -3.12 18.15
C GLY A 291 -28.25 -3.75 16.98
N ALA A 292 -28.43 -5.06 16.81
CA ALA A 292 -27.73 -5.83 15.77
C ALA A 292 -28.25 -5.50 14.37
N LEU A 293 -27.33 -5.41 13.40
CA LEU A 293 -27.62 -5.22 11.98
C LEU A 293 -27.52 -6.55 11.23
N ALA A 294 -28.28 -6.66 10.13
CA ALA A 294 -28.26 -7.84 9.29
C ALA A 294 -26.93 -7.96 8.52
N VAL A 295 -26.19 -9.02 8.82
CA VAL A 295 -24.99 -9.45 8.07
C VAL A 295 -25.42 -10.42 6.98
N SER A 296 -24.87 -10.25 5.78
CA SER A 296 -25.18 -11.07 4.62
C SER A 296 -23.96 -11.23 3.71
N ASP A 297 -24.07 -12.14 2.74
CA ASP A 297 -23.10 -12.27 1.65
C ASP A 297 -21.65 -12.46 2.14
N VAL A 298 -21.52 -13.38 3.11
CA VAL A 298 -20.24 -13.68 3.76
C VAL A 298 -19.44 -14.61 2.87
N THR A 299 -18.23 -14.20 2.51
CA THR A 299 -17.26 -15.04 1.80
C THR A 299 -15.89 -14.93 2.44
N SER A 300 -15.08 -15.97 2.31
CA SER A 300 -13.71 -15.98 2.83
C SER A 300 -12.78 -16.74 1.91
N ASP A 301 -11.52 -16.34 1.88
CA ASP A 301 -10.48 -16.96 1.07
C ASP A 301 -9.09 -16.84 1.71
N ASN A 302 -8.14 -17.57 1.14
CA ASN A 302 -6.71 -17.48 1.45
C ASN A 302 -5.88 -17.26 0.16
N GLU A 303 -6.46 -16.65 -0.89
CA GLU A 303 -5.88 -16.57 -2.25
C GLU A 303 -4.64 -15.66 -2.38
N GLY A 304 -4.27 -14.93 -1.32
CA GLY A 304 -3.00 -14.20 -1.29
C GLY A 304 -2.99 -12.87 -2.06
N TYR A 305 -4.15 -12.29 -2.41
CA TYR A 305 -4.21 -10.88 -2.78
C TYR A 305 -3.92 -10.03 -1.54
N GLY A 306 -2.67 -9.58 -1.36
CA GLY A 306 -2.24 -8.92 -0.13
C GLY A 306 -1.94 -9.90 1.00
N LEU A 307 -2.72 -9.90 2.08
CA LEU A 307 -2.57 -10.87 3.18
C LEU A 307 -3.29 -12.19 2.85
N ALA A 308 -2.68 -13.34 3.15
CA ALA A 308 -3.17 -14.66 2.75
C ALA A 308 -4.31 -15.21 3.64
N ASN A 309 -5.20 -14.34 4.11
CA ASN A 309 -6.49 -14.68 4.70
C ASN A 309 -7.41 -13.46 4.60
N ASN A 310 -8.68 -13.69 4.31
CA ASN A 310 -9.68 -12.65 4.20
C ASN A 310 -11.05 -13.23 4.52
N VAL A 311 -11.87 -12.47 5.24
CA VAL A 311 -13.32 -12.63 5.27
C VAL A 311 -13.97 -11.30 4.94
N GLN A 312 -15.01 -11.33 4.13
CA GLN A 312 -15.75 -10.16 3.70
C GLN A 312 -17.26 -10.40 3.79
N TRP A 313 -18.02 -9.34 4.01
CA TRP A 313 -19.48 -9.42 4.17
C TRP A 313 -20.15 -8.08 3.87
N ARG A 314 -21.47 -8.11 3.69
CA ARG A 314 -22.32 -6.92 3.60
C ARG A 314 -23.10 -6.70 4.89
N VAL A 315 -23.44 -5.44 5.14
CA VAL A 315 -24.31 -5.04 6.24
C VAL A 315 -25.40 -4.12 5.71
N ALA A 316 -26.66 -4.45 5.96
CA ALA A 316 -27.78 -3.59 5.59
C ALA A 316 -28.03 -2.52 6.67
N GLY A 317 -28.43 -1.31 6.25
CA GLY A 317 -28.84 -0.25 7.17
C GLY A 317 -27.69 0.55 7.81
N LEU A 318 -26.49 0.49 7.24
CA LEU A 318 -25.40 1.39 7.64
C LEU A 318 -25.77 2.86 7.31
N GLN A 319 -25.37 3.77 8.19
CA GLN A 319 -25.60 5.21 8.09
C GLN A 319 -24.31 5.97 8.35
N ALA A 320 -24.13 7.09 7.67
CA ALA A 320 -23.00 8.00 7.93
C ALA A 320 -23.12 8.61 9.33
N GLY A 321 -21.99 8.87 9.98
CA GLY A 321 -21.93 9.45 11.32
C GLY A 321 -22.30 8.51 12.47
N VAL A 322 -22.73 7.27 12.19
CA VAL A 322 -23.06 6.27 13.21
C VAL A 322 -21.87 5.36 13.49
N THR A 323 -21.57 5.13 14.76
CA THR A 323 -20.55 4.16 15.18
C THR A 323 -21.14 2.77 15.25
N TYR A 324 -20.46 1.82 14.63
CA TYR A 324 -20.78 0.39 14.66
C TYR A 324 -19.63 -0.38 15.30
N THR A 325 -19.97 -1.41 16.07
CA THR A 325 -19.02 -2.39 16.60
C THR A 325 -19.17 -3.68 15.81
N VAL A 326 -18.05 -4.20 15.31
CA VAL A 326 -17.94 -5.50 14.65
C VAL A 326 -17.26 -6.47 15.61
N THR A 327 -17.81 -7.67 15.71
CA THR A 327 -17.17 -8.80 16.39
C THR A 327 -17.10 -9.97 15.42
N ILE A 328 -15.91 -10.53 15.23
CA ILE A 328 -15.69 -11.79 14.52
C ILE A 328 -15.20 -12.81 15.56
N ALA A 329 -16.01 -13.82 15.83
CA ALA A 329 -15.76 -14.82 16.86
C ALA A 329 -15.61 -16.22 16.25
N GLY A 330 -14.81 -17.10 16.84
CA GLY A 330 -14.63 -18.48 16.36
C GLY A 330 -13.64 -18.65 15.21
N ILE A 331 -12.70 -17.71 15.03
CA ILE A 331 -11.58 -17.83 14.09
C ILE A 331 -10.65 -18.95 14.56
N THR A 332 -10.17 -19.77 13.63
CA THR A 332 -9.18 -20.82 13.92
C THR A 332 -7.88 -20.58 13.15
N GLY A 333 -6.77 -21.17 13.61
CA GLY A 333 -5.45 -20.96 13.02
C GLY A 333 -4.86 -19.55 13.21
N ALA A 334 -5.51 -18.72 14.03
CA ALA A 334 -5.08 -17.38 14.42
C ALA A 334 -4.57 -17.36 15.88
N PRO A 335 -3.77 -16.35 16.28
CA PRO A 335 -3.32 -16.19 17.67
C PRO A 335 -4.45 -15.96 18.68
N ARG A 336 -5.60 -15.46 18.21
CA ARG A 336 -6.83 -15.29 19.00
C ARG A 336 -8.00 -15.90 18.24
N THR A 337 -9.00 -16.37 18.97
CA THR A 337 -10.25 -16.89 18.38
C THR A 337 -11.22 -15.78 18.04
N ASP A 338 -11.13 -14.64 18.72
CA ASP A 338 -12.12 -13.57 18.64
C ASP A 338 -11.45 -12.20 18.51
N TYR A 339 -12.02 -11.37 17.65
CA TYR A 339 -11.57 -10.01 17.38
C TYR A 339 -12.77 -9.07 17.36
N SER A 340 -12.57 -7.85 17.86
CA SER A 340 -13.57 -6.80 17.80
C SER A 340 -12.92 -5.47 17.45
N TYR A 341 -13.63 -4.68 16.65
CA TYR A 341 -13.25 -3.33 16.26
C TYR A 341 -14.50 -2.47 16.06
N SER A 342 -14.31 -1.16 15.97
CA SER A 342 -15.40 -0.24 15.65
C SER A 342 -15.08 0.59 14.42
N PHE A 343 -16.11 1.09 13.75
CA PHE A 343 -15.98 2.06 12.68
C PHE A 343 -17.13 3.05 12.67
N ARG A 344 -16.88 4.24 12.11
CA ARG A 344 -17.87 5.27 11.81
C ARG A 344 -17.49 5.94 10.50
N VAL A 345 -18.43 6.02 9.57
CA VAL A 345 -18.19 6.68 8.29
C VAL A 345 -18.36 8.19 8.47
N VAL A 346 -17.30 8.95 8.21
CA VAL A 346 -17.25 10.42 8.40
C VAL A 346 -17.06 11.14 7.07
N ASN A 347 -17.60 12.35 6.95
CA ASN A 347 -17.40 13.23 5.79
C ASN A 347 -16.10 14.03 5.91
#